data_AF-A0A371NBB2-F1
#
_entry.id   AF-A0A371NBB2-F1
#
_cell.length_a   1.000
_cell.length_b   1.000
_cell.length_c   1.000
_cell.angle_alpha   90.00
_cell.angle_beta   90.00
_cell.angle_gamma   90.00
#
_symmetry.space_group_name_H-M   'P 1'
#
loop_
_entity.id
_entity.type
_entity.pdbx_description
1 polymer ?
#
loop_
_entity_poly.entity_id
_entity_poly.type
_entity_poly.pdbx_seq_one_letter_code
_entity_poly.pdbx_strand_id
1 'polypeptide(L)'
;MVIFLIKLVVFDLDNVIIDGEAIDEIGKIAGVEKEVMEITEKAMQGDVDFESSIRERVKLLKGTSVEDIKKVADELPLMEGAEETVKTLKEKGYLVAVISGSFDLVAEPVKEKLGIDYLFCNRLHEEDGILTGEVSGPLVEKSKYDVLCGILEKEGISPRECVAVGDGANDISMIEAARLGIAFNAKPALRKKADAVVEDKDLRRILPIIEKVAEADDKLNKMSYDEVMELKNEYEDKLSAIASERDELNKKAREMKELRDNLNSELRETLNRAVELRDKRNEINSQVEENKKLRDQINKEIRKLEWSSGGRDRIKIENEIKRIDKIIETRVLDINKENELVKTANELRKKLMKIQEDDETREKALELRKKSEEYHEKVVALSEEAQGYHEKMLEYFRKTDEIRKKADEAHEKFLEFRRMASEKHEEFKSTLGEIRQINERINALRSENRSARRRESREKDIEEKERAREIYEKFKEGKKLTKDEILLLQKHRIV
;
A
#
# COMPACT_ATOMS: atom_id res chain seq x y z
N MET A 1 12.07 -31.11 32.36
CA MET A 1 12.25 -29.67 32.24
C MET A 1 12.59 -29.37 30.80
N VAL A 2 11.58 -29.20 29.95
CA VAL A 2 11.79 -28.61 28.62
C VAL A 2 11.88 -27.11 28.86
N ILE A 3 13.10 -26.58 28.85
CA ILE A 3 13.39 -25.16 28.97
C ILE A 3 13.40 -24.62 27.54
N PHE A 4 12.53 -23.68 27.21
CA PHE A 4 12.55 -22.98 25.92
C PHE A 4 13.65 -21.92 25.93
N LEU A 5 14.91 -22.36 25.98
CA LEU A 5 16.05 -21.46 25.83
C LEU A 5 16.40 -21.42 24.34
N ILE A 6 16.65 -20.23 23.78
CA ILE A 6 17.26 -20.14 22.45
C ILE A 6 18.56 -20.96 22.46
N LYS A 7 18.77 -21.75 21.41
CA LYS A 7 19.94 -22.62 21.20
C LYS A 7 20.56 -22.44 19.83
N LEU A 8 19.78 -22.00 18.84
CA LEU A 8 20.22 -21.82 17.46
C LEU A 8 19.85 -20.42 16.98
N VAL A 9 20.79 -19.73 16.33
CA VAL A 9 20.51 -18.52 15.55
C VAL A 9 20.94 -18.78 14.12
N VAL A 10 19.99 -18.61 13.19
CA VAL A 10 20.21 -18.83 11.77
C VAL A 10 20.13 -17.50 11.03
N PHE A 11 21.07 -17.28 10.13
CA PHE A 11 21.16 -16.07 9.33
C PHE A 11 21.06 -16.39 7.83
N ASP A 12 20.52 -15.47 7.04
CA ASP A 12 20.96 -15.34 5.65
C ASP A 12 22.42 -14.83 5.57
N LEU A 13 23.04 -14.96 4.41
CA LEU A 13 24.36 -14.41 4.12
C LEU A 13 24.23 -13.01 3.51
N ASP A 14 23.73 -12.94 2.27
CA ASP A 14 23.63 -11.70 1.48
C ASP A 14 22.75 -10.68 2.21
N ASN A 15 23.19 -9.41 2.24
CA ASN A 15 22.55 -8.29 2.96
C ASN A 15 22.28 -8.48 4.48
N VAL A 16 22.78 -9.55 5.10
CA VAL A 16 22.62 -9.82 6.54
C VAL A 16 23.97 -9.99 7.23
N ILE A 17 24.77 -10.98 6.84
CA ILE A 17 26.13 -11.19 7.36
C ILE A 17 27.16 -10.43 6.51
N ILE A 18 26.93 -10.36 5.20
CA ILE A 18 27.73 -9.53 4.28
C ILE A 18 26.91 -8.30 3.85
N ASP A 19 27.57 -7.17 3.61
CA ASP A 19 26.92 -5.95 3.10
C ASP A 19 26.98 -5.93 1.57
N GLY A 20 26.13 -6.74 0.95
CA GLY A 20 26.00 -6.85 -0.50
C GLY A 20 25.44 -8.19 -0.96
N GLU A 21 25.32 -8.34 -2.28
CA GLU A 21 24.90 -9.56 -2.96
C GLU A 21 26.11 -10.22 -3.63
N ALA A 22 26.46 -11.43 -3.23
CA ALA A 22 27.65 -12.13 -3.73
C ALA A 22 27.65 -12.31 -5.25
N ILE A 23 26.49 -12.61 -5.83
CA ILE A 23 26.36 -12.88 -7.27
C ILE A 23 26.63 -11.64 -8.13
N ASP A 24 26.29 -10.45 -7.62
CA ASP A 24 26.49 -9.19 -8.32
C ASP A 24 27.98 -8.84 -8.39
N GLU A 25 28.71 -9.04 -7.29
CA GLU A 25 30.16 -8.86 -7.26
C GLU A 25 30.90 -9.84 -8.18
N ILE A 26 30.45 -11.11 -8.25
CA ILE A 26 31.00 -12.07 -9.22
C ILE A 26 30.65 -11.64 -10.66
N GLY A 27 29.43 -11.13 -10.88
CA GLY A 27 28.98 -10.60 -12.18
C GLY A 27 29.85 -9.44 -12.70
N LYS A 28 30.34 -8.58 -11.81
CA LYS A 28 31.29 -7.50 -12.17
C LYS A 28 32.60 -8.03 -12.70
N ILE A 29 33.18 -9.05 -12.04
CA ILE A 29 34.42 -9.70 -12.49
C ILE A 29 34.20 -10.37 -13.85
N ALA A 30 33.04 -11.03 -14.01
CA ALA A 30 32.66 -11.71 -15.23
C ALA A 30 32.26 -10.76 -16.39
N GLY A 31 32.09 -9.46 -16.10
CA GLY A 31 31.67 -8.46 -17.09
C GLY A 31 30.21 -8.56 -17.52
N VAL A 32 29.36 -9.22 -16.72
CA VAL A 32 27.93 -9.50 -16.98
C VAL A 32 27.00 -8.96 -15.90
N GLU A 33 27.45 -7.94 -15.16
CA GLU A 33 26.71 -7.33 -14.04
C GLU A 33 25.28 -6.94 -14.43
N LYS A 34 25.10 -6.32 -15.60
CA LYS A 34 23.77 -5.85 -16.04
C LYS A 34 22.81 -7.00 -16.28
N GLU A 35 23.27 -8.04 -16.95
CA GLU A 35 22.49 -9.23 -17.27
C GLU A 35 22.10 -9.99 -15.99
N VAL A 36 23.03 -10.11 -15.03
CA VAL A 36 22.76 -10.71 -13.72
C VAL A 36 21.72 -9.90 -12.95
N MET A 37 21.87 -8.57 -12.89
CA MET A 37 20.92 -7.68 -12.21
C MET A 37 19.51 -7.76 -12.81
N GLU A 38 19.38 -7.77 -14.13
CA GLU A 38 18.07 -7.88 -14.81
C GLU A 38 17.34 -9.19 -14.48
N ILE A 39 18.06 -10.31 -14.42
CA ILE A 39 17.48 -11.61 -14.05
C ILE A 39 17.14 -11.65 -12.55
N THR A 40 18.00 -11.08 -11.70
CA THR A 40 17.74 -10.96 -10.26
C THR A 40 16.46 -10.17 -10.02
N GLU A 41 16.28 -9.02 -10.67
CA GLU A 41 15.10 -8.17 -10.50
C GLU A 41 13.81 -8.90 -10.92
N LYS A 42 13.80 -9.60 -12.06
CA LYS A 42 12.65 -10.42 -12.52
C LYS A 42 12.29 -11.53 -11.53
N ALA A 43 13.29 -12.22 -11.00
CA ALA A 43 13.07 -13.28 -10.02
C ALA A 43 12.50 -12.75 -8.70
N MET A 44 12.99 -11.59 -8.26
CA MET A 44 12.48 -10.89 -7.07
C MET A 44 11.04 -10.40 -7.23
N GLN A 45 10.60 -10.10 -8.45
CA GLN A 45 9.20 -9.74 -8.78
C GLN A 45 8.28 -10.98 -8.87
N GLY A 46 8.83 -12.19 -8.87
CA GLY A 46 8.09 -13.45 -8.96
C GLY A 46 7.77 -13.87 -10.39
N ASP A 47 8.38 -13.24 -11.39
CA ASP A 47 8.18 -13.57 -12.81
C ASP A 47 8.88 -14.87 -13.24
N VAL A 48 9.89 -15.31 -12.47
CA VAL A 48 10.69 -16.51 -12.72
C VAL A 48 10.84 -17.29 -11.40
N ASP A 49 10.74 -18.61 -11.46
CA ASP A 49 10.99 -19.46 -10.29
C ASP A 49 12.46 -19.37 -9.84
N PHE A 50 12.71 -19.54 -8.54
CA PHE A 50 14.03 -19.33 -7.95
C PHE A 50 15.11 -20.25 -8.56
N GLU A 51 14.78 -21.52 -8.80
CA GLU A 51 15.71 -22.50 -9.38
C GLU A 51 16.12 -22.09 -10.80
N SER A 52 15.14 -21.76 -11.66
CA SER A 52 15.42 -21.31 -13.02
C SER A 52 16.25 -20.02 -13.02
N SER A 53 15.89 -19.05 -12.17
CA SER A 53 16.62 -17.78 -12.06
C SER A 53 18.08 -17.97 -11.63
N ILE A 54 18.34 -18.80 -10.61
CA ILE A 54 19.72 -18.99 -10.14
C ILE A 54 20.55 -19.75 -11.17
N ARG A 55 19.98 -20.75 -11.85
CA ARG A 55 20.68 -21.45 -12.95
C ARG A 55 20.97 -20.52 -14.12
N GLU A 56 20.06 -19.60 -14.46
CA GLU A 56 20.26 -18.64 -15.54
C GLU A 56 21.37 -17.64 -15.21
N ARG A 57 21.37 -17.08 -13.99
CA ARG A 57 22.43 -16.16 -13.55
C ARG A 57 23.79 -16.84 -13.50
N VAL A 58 23.88 -18.06 -12.95
CA VAL A 58 25.16 -18.79 -12.87
C VAL A 58 25.71 -19.14 -14.26
N LYS A 59 24.84 -19.44 -15.24
CA LYS A 59 25.30 -19.68 -16.63
C LYS A 59 26.05 -18.49 -17.22
N LEU A 60 25.66 -17.26 -16.87
CA LEU A 60 26.34 -16.04 -17.33
C LEU A 60 27.76 -15.92 -16.76
N LEU A 61 28.03 -16.54 -15.61
CA LEU A 61 29.33 -16.51 -14.94
C LEU A 61 30.32 -17.52 -15.52
N LYS A 62 29.91 -18.32 -16.52
CA LYS A 62 30.77 -19.32 -17.17
C LYS A 62 32.03 -18.66 -17.75
N GLY A 63 33.19 -19.24 -17.46
CA GLY A 63 34.48 -18.71 -17.92
C GLY A 63 35.18 -17.81 -16.92
N THR A 64 34.55 -17.51 -15.77
CA THR A 64 35.16 -16.68 -14.72
C THR A 64 36.18 -17.47 -13.91
N SER A 65 37.32 -16.85 -13.61
CA SER A 65 38.39 -17.41 -12.78
C SER A 65 37.97 -17.57 -11.32
N VAL A 66 38.11 -18.78 -10.78
CA VAL A 66 37.80 -19.05 -9.36
C VAL A 66 38.75 -18.30 -8.43
N GLU A 67 40.01 -18.11 -8.84
CA GLU A 67 40.97 -17.36 -8.04
C GLU A 67 40.55 -15.90 -7.88
N ASP A 68 40.01 -15.28 -8.94
CA ASP A 68 39.56 -13.89 -8.89
C ASP A 68 38.28 -13.75 -8.05
N ILE A 69 37.38 -14.74 -8.12
CA ILE A 69 36.21 -14.80 -7.25
C ILE A 69 36.63 -14.90 -5.77
N LYS A 70 37.61 -15.75 -5.44
CA LYS A 70 38.11 -15.89 -4.06
C LYS A 70 38.71 -14.59 -3.53
N LYS A 71 39.46 -13.85 -4.35
CA LYS A 71 40.00 -12.54 -3.96
C LYS A 71 38.88 -11.55 -3.61
N VAL A 72 37.84 -11.50 -4.44
CA VAL A 72 36.68 -10.63 -4.15
C VAL A 72 35.93 -11.10 -2.91
N ALA A 73 35.77 -12.41 -2.73
CA ALA A 73 35.15 -12.98 -1.54
C ALA A 73 35.88 -12.58 -0.23
N ASP A 74 37.21 -12.54 -0.25
CA ASP A 74 38.03 -12.10 0.89
C ASP A 74 37.88 -10.60 1.20
N GLU A 75 37.61 -9.79 0.17
CA GLU A 75 37.45 -8.34 0.27
C GLU A 75 36.01 -7.89 0.55
N LEU A 76 35.04 -8.81 0.46
CA LEU A 76 33.63 -8.49 0.72
C LEU A 76 33.45 -7.93 2.13
N PRO A 77 32.82 -6.73 2.27
CA PRO A 77 32.58 -6.15 3.57
C PRO A 77 31.57 -7.01 4.33
N LEU A 78 31.93 -7.36 5.56
CA LEU A 78 30.96 -7.87 6.52
C LEU A 78 29.99 -6.75 6.90
N MET A 79 28.74 -7.12 7.20
CA MET A 79 27.77 -6.21 7.78
C MET A 79 28.34 -5.61 9.07
N GLU A 80 28.08 -4.31 9.31
CA GLU A 80 28.55 -3.66 10.52
C GLU A 80 28.09 -4.46 11.76
N GLY A 81 29.03 -4.79 12.64
CA GLY A 81 28.72 -5.53 13.86
C GLY A 81 28.53 -7.04 13.68
N ALA A 82 28.73 -7.62 12.49
CA ALA A 82 28.55 -9.05 12.25
C ALA A 82 29.50 -9.92 13.09
N GLU A 83 30.78 -9.54 13.16
CA GLU A 83 31.79 -10.28 13.93
C GLU A 83 31.48 -10.24 15.42
N GLU A 84 31.17 -9.06 15.96
CA GLU A 84 30.78 -8.92 17.37
C GLU A 84 29.48 -9.68 17.68
N THR A 85 28.51 -9.65 16.76
CA THR A 85 27.24 -10.36 16.93
C THR A 85 27.44 -11.87 17.00
N VAL A 86 28.11 -12.46 16.01
CA VAL A 86 28.38 -13.91 15.99
C VAL A 86 29.17 -14.31 17.24
N LYS A 87 30.23 -13.57 17.57
CA LYS A 87 31.03 -13.82 18.78
C LYS A 87 30.17 -13.80 20.05
N THR A 88 29.32 -12.79 20.23
CA THR A 88 28.44 -12.67 21.40
C THR A 88 27.45 -13.84 21.49
N LEU A 89 26.88 -14.26 20.36
CA LEU A 89 25.97 -15.41 20.32
C LEU A 89 26.68 -16.71 20.72
N LYS A 90 27.90 -16.91 20.23
CA LYS A 90 28.72 -18.08 20.59
C LYS A 90 29.15 -18.07 22.05
N GLU A 91 29.54 -16.91 22.60
CA GLU A 91 29.89 -16.76 24.02
C GLU A 91 28.71 -17.09 24.94
N LYS A 92 27.48 -16.87 24.47
CA LYS A 92 26.24 -17.27 25.15
C LYS A 92 25.86 -18.75 24.98
N GLY A 93 26.64 -19.50 24.19
CA GLY A 93 26.42 -20.92 23.94
C GLY A 93 25.38 -21.23 22.87
N TYR A 94 25.02 -20.26 22.03
CA TYR A 94 24.17 -20.52 20.87
C TYR A 94 24.99 -21.11 19.71
N LEU A 95 24.40 -22.09 19.01
CA LEU A 95 24.85 -22.49 17.70
C LEU A 95 24.51 -21.39 16.70
N VAL A 96 25.44 -21.12 15.78
CA VAL A 96 25.24 -20.17 14.69
C VAL A 96 25.25 -20.90 13.36
N ALA A 97 24.20 -20.70 12.57
CA ALA A 97 24.09 -21.26 11.23
C ALA A 97 23.87 -20.16 10.19
N VAL A 98 24.32 -20.42 8.96
CA VAL A 98 24.00 -19.63 7.78
C VAL A 98 23.32 -20.54 6.75
N ILE A 99 22.14 -20.12 6.29
CA ILE A 99 21.39 -20.78 5.21
C ILE A 99 21.16 -19.75 4.12
N SER A 100 21.85 -19.91 3.00
CA SER A 100 21.85 -18.90 1.93
C SER A 100 21.68 -19.52 0.54
N GLY A 101 21.09 -18.74 -0.37
CA GLY A 101 21.08 -19.04 -1.80
C GLY A 101 22.41 -18.70 -2.51
N SER A 102 23.35 -18.08 -1.78
CA SER A 102 24.69 -17.73 -2.24
C SER A 102 25.58 -18.96 -2.50
N PHE A 103 26.87 -18.73 -2.74
CA PHE A 103 27.81 -19.75 -3.21
C PHE A 103 28.92 -20.08 -2.22
N ASP A 104 29.37 -21.33 -2.24
CA ASP A 104 30.45 -21.87 -1.40
C ASP A 104 31.74 -21.06 -1.46
N LEU A 105 32.15 -20.61 -2.65
CA LEU A 105 33.34 -19.77 -2.84
C LEU A 105 33.32 -18.47 -2.03
N VAL A 106 32.14 -17.94 -1.70
CA VAL A 106 31.96 -16.72 -0.90
C VAL A 106 31.62 -17.04 0.54
N ALA A 107 30.79 -18.05 0.76
CA ALA A 107 30.26 -18.38 2.07
C ALA A 107 31.26 -19.12 2.97
N GLU A 108 32.15 -19.94 2.40
CA GLU A 108 33.17 -20.67 3.19
C GLU A 108 34.18 -19.74 3.88
N PRO A 109 34.77 -18.72 3.21
CA PRO A 109 35.63 -17.74 3.87
C PRO A 109 34.93 -17.01 5.04
N VAL A 110 33.67 -16.61 4.85
CA VAL A 110 32.87 -15.95 5.90
C VAL A 110 32.65 -16.89 7.08
N LYS A 111 32.35 -18.17 6.81
CA LYS A 111 32.19 -19.20 7.85
C LYS A 111 33.44 -19.35 8.70
N GLU A 112 34.61 -19.45 8.06
CA GLU A 112 35.88 -19.61 8.77
C GLU A 112 36.22 -18.37 9.60
N LYS A 113 36.07 -17.18 9.01
CA LYS A 113 36.35 -15.89 9.66
C LYS A 113 35.49 -15.66 10.90
N LEU A 114 34.20 -15.98 10.83
CA LEU A 114 33.25 -15.76 11.93
C LEU A 114 33.10 -16.98 12.87
N GLY A 115 33.68 -18.12 12.51
CA GLY A 115 33.52 -19.37 13.26
C GLY A 115 32.08 -19.88 13.25
N ILE A 116 31.37 -19.81 12.13
CA ILE A 116 29.99 -20.29 11.99
C ILE A 116 29.96 -21.83 12.07
N ASP A 117 29.04 -22.39 12.87
CA ASP A 117 28.97 -23.84 13.13
C ASP A 117 28.39 -24.61 11.94
N TYR A 118 27.36 -24.04 11.31
CA TYR A 118 26.65 -24.65 10.17
C TYR A 118 26.58 -23.71 8.98
N LEU A 119 26.97 -24.19 7.80
CA LEU A 119 26.86 -23.46 6.55
C LEU A 119 26.14 -24.31 5.51
N PHE A 120 25.06 -23.77 4.94
CA PHE A 120 24.34 -24.34 3.80
C PHE A 120 24.21 -23.27 2.73
N CYS A 121 24.83 -23.53 1.57
CA CYS A 121 24.83 -22.67 0.41
C CYS A 121 24.80 -23.51 -0.87
N ASN A 122 24.66 -22.86 -2.01
CA ASN A 122 24.83 -23.50 -3.30
C ASN A 122 26.30 -23.64 -3.64
N ARG A 123 26.62 -24.55 -4.55
CA ARG A 123 27.97 -24.86 -5.01
C ARG A 123 28.11 -24.50 -6.46
N LEU A 124 29.09 -23.66 -6.77
CA LEU A 124 29.49 -23.37 -8.14
C LEU A 124 30.41 -24.48 -8.64
N HIS A 125 30.13 -25.02 -9.82
CA HIS A 125 30.98 -26.05 -10.42
C HIS A 125 32.14 -25.42 -11.19
N GLU A 126 33.35 -25.88 -10.93
CA GLU A 126 34.58 -25.47 -11.62
C GLU A 126 35.26 -26.63 -12.35
N GLU A 127 35.94 -26.30 -13.44
CA GLU A 127 36.87 -27.16 -14.17
C GLU A 127 38.14 -26.35 -14.47
N ASP A 128 39.33 -26.91 -14.16
CA ASP A 128 40.63 -26.26 -14.37
C ASP A 128 40.74 -24.82 -13.80
N GLY A 129 40.07 -24.57 -12.66
CA GLY A 129 40.07 -23.26 -11.98
C GLY A 129 39.13 -22.22 -12.60
N ILE A 130 38.22 -22.64 -13.47
CA ILE A 130 37.27 -21.78 -14.18
C ILE A 130 35.84 -22.26 -13.94
N LEU A 131 34.89 -21.34 -13.77
CA LEU A 131 33.48 -21.67 -13.62
C LEU A 131 32.88 -22.29 -14.89
N THR A 132 32.20 -23.43 -14.72
CA THR A 132 31.50 -24.16 -15.80
C THR A 132 30.16 -23.52 -16.19
N GLY A 133 29.58 -22.71 -15.31
CA GLY A 133 28.23 -22.17 -15.42
C GLY A 133 27.14 -23.09 -14.86
N GLU A 134 27.51 -24.15 -14.13
CA GLU A 134 26.59 -25.05 -13.44
C GLU A 134 26.54 -24.78 -11.93
N VAL A 135 25.37 -24.99 -11.33
CA VAL A 135 25.12 -24.84 -9.90
C VAL A 135 24.38 -26.06 -9.36
N SER A 136 24.79 -26.51 -8.17
CA SER A 136 24.08 -27.52 -7.38
C SER A 136 23.98 -27.08 -5.94
N GLY A 137 23.20 -27.79 -5.13
CA GLY A 137 23.14 -27.55 -3.69
C GLY A 137 21.73 -27.57 -3.14
N PRO A 138 21.62 -27.58 -1.80
CA PRO A 138 20.35 -27.74 -1.12
C PRO A 138 19.36 -26.62 -1.44
N LEU A 139 19.81 -25.39 -1.68
CA LEU A 139 18.93 -24.25 -1.94
C LEU A 139 18.54 -24.11 -3.42
N VAL A 140 19.08 -24.95 -4.31
CA VAL A 140 18.57 -25.11 -5.67
C VAL A 140 17.27 -25.91 -5.67
N GLU A 141 17.21 -26.97 -4.85
CA GLU A 141 16.11 -27.94 -4.86
C GLU A 141 15.12 -27.78 -3.69
N LYS A 142 15.58 -27.20 -2.58
CA LYS A 142 14.83 -27.11 -1.32
C LYS A 142 14.74 -25.67 -0.83
N SER A 143 13.73 -25.42 -0.01
CA SER A 143 13.58 -24.12 0.64
C SER A 143 14.55 -23.97 1.83
N LYS A 144 14.78 -22.72 2.27
CA LYS A 144 15.52 -22.47 3.51
C LYS A 144 14.88 -23.12 4.73
N TYR A 145 13.55 -23.26 4.74
CA TYR A 145 12.81 -23.99 5.77
C TYR A 145 13.21 -25.47 5.84
N ASP A 146 13.28 -26.16 4.70
CA ASP A 146 13.63 -27.59 4.66
C ASP A 146 15.05 -27.83 5.19
N VAL A 147 15.97 -26.91 4.89
CA VAL A 147 17.36 -26.96 5.39
C VAL A 147 17.40 -26.70 6.88
N LEU A 148 16.65 -25.70 7.38
CA LEU A 148 16.51 -25.42 8.81
C LEU A 148 16.01 -26.65 9.57
N CYS A 149 14.97 -27.33 9.07
CA CYS A 149 14.45 -28.56 9.67
C CYS A 149 15.53 -29.64 9.82
N GLY A 150 16.42 -29.79 8.83
CA GLY A 150 17.55 -30.73 8.92
C GLY A 150 18.53 -30.41 10.06
N ILE A 151 18.81 -29.13 10.31
CA ILE A 151 19.66 -28.70 11.44
C ILE A 151 18.96 -29.00 12.77
N LEU A 152 17.67 -28.62 12.86
CA LEU A 152 16.86 -28.80 14.06
C LEU A 152 16.74 -30.27 14.46
N GLU A 153 16.47 -31.16 13.50
CA GLU A 153 16.42 -32.61 13.74
C GLU A 153 17.77 -33.17 14.19
N LYS A 154 18.86 -32.75 13.55
CA LYS A 154 20.21 -33.22 13.88
C LYS A 154 20.61 -32.87 15.31
N GLU A 155 20.29 -31.65 15.74
CA GLU A 155 20.67 -31.13 17.06
C GLU A 155 19.63 -31.44 18.15
N GLY A 156 18.48 -32.02 17.79
CA GLY A 156 17.35 -32.20 18.71
C GLY A 156 16.82 -30.87 19.25
N ILE A 157 16.89 -29.82 18.43
CA ILE A 157 16.46 -28.46 18.75
C ILE A 157 15.04 -28.28 18.21
N SER A 158 14.15 -27.74 19.03
CA SER A 158 12.81 -27.35 18.57
C SER A 158 12.89 -26.06 17.76
N PRO A 159 12.03 -25.84 16.74
CA PRO A 159 11.93 -24.53 16.08
C PRO A 159 11.73 -23.36 17.09
N ARG A 160 11.19 -23.66 18.28
CA ARG A 160 11.00 -22.71 19.39
C ARG A 160 12.26 -22.31 20.15
N GLU A 161 13.36 -22.99 19.89
CA GLU A 161 14.68 -22.69 20.42
C GLU A 161 15.56 -22.05 19.33
N CYS A 162 14.95 -21.64 18.22
CA CYS A 162 15.63 -21.08 17.05
C CYS A 162 15.23 -19.61 16.84
N VAL A 163 16.21 -18.76 16.57
CA VAL A 163 16.01 -17.42 16.00
C VAL A 163 16.42 -17.47 14.53
N ALA A 164 15.68 -16.78 13.65
CA ALA A 164 16.04 -16.67 12.25
C ALA A 164 16.09 -15.19 11.83
N VAL A 165 17.10 -14.83 11.06
CA VAL A 165 17.36 -13.46 10.59
C VAL A 165 17.49 -13.46 9.07
N GLY A 166 16.74 -12.59 8.39
CA GLY A 166 16.75 -12.48 6.93
C GLY A 166 16.42 -11.06 6.45
N ASP A 167 16.60 -10.80 5.17
CA ASP A 167 16.29 -9.51 4.52
C ASP A 167 15.21 -9.64 3.42
N GLY A 168 15.09 -10.82 2.80
CA GLY A 168 14.39 -11.03 1.55
C GLY A 168 13.15 -11.91 1.64
N ALA A 169 12.39 -12.00 0.54
CA ALA A 169 11.18 -12.83 0.48
C ALA A 169 11.48 -14.34 0.54
N ASN A 170 12.67 -14.75 0.10
CA ASN A 170 13.23 -16.10 0.23
C ASN A 170 13.36 -16.56 1.70
N ASP A 171 13.47 -15.62 2.65
CA ASP A 171 13.61 -15.93 4.08
C ASP A 171 12.28 -16.14 4.80
N ILE A 172 11.14 -15.76 4.19
CA ILE A 172 9.82 -15.79 4.85
C ILE A 172 9.55 -17.16 5.48
N SER A 173 9.79 -18.24 4.73
CA SER A 173 9.56 -19.61 5.21
C SER A 173 10.45 -20.00 6.40
N MET A 174 11.68 -19.49 6.44
CA MET A 174 12.65 -19.74 7.51
C MET A 174 12.28 -18.94 8.77
N ILE A 175 11.95 -17.66 8.61
CA ILE A 175 11.64 -16.80 9.75
C ILE A 175 10.27 -17.11 10.39
N GLU A 176 9.26 -17.50 9.59
CA GLU A 176 7.94 -17.89 10.10
C GLU A 176 7.98 -19.22 10.89
N ALA A 177 9.01 -20.04 10.66
CA ALA A 177 9.19 -21.30 11.36
C ALA A 177 9.91 -21.16 12.71
N ALA A 178 10.71 -20.10 12.89
CA ALA A 178 11.51 -19.87 14.08
C ALA A 178 10.66 -19.35 15.26
N ARG A 179 11.24 -19.38 16.47
CA ARG A 179 10.67 -18.75 17.68
C ARG A 179 10.54 -17.24 17.54
N LEU A 180 11.51 -16.66 16.85
CA LEU A 180 11.70 -15.25 16.64
C LEU A 180 12.27 -15.08 15.22
N GLY A 181 11.44 -14.57 14.32
CA GLY A 181 11.83 -14.14 12.99
C GLY A 181 12.18 -12.66 12.98
N ILE A 182 13.42 -12.31 12.61
CA ILE A 182 13.92 -10.93 12.55
C ILE A 182 14.12 -10.54 11.08
N ALA A 183 13.42 -9.49 10.66
CA ALA A 183 13.66 -8.80 9.39
C ALA A 183 14.78 -7.76 9.60
N PHE A 184 15.96 -8.01 9.07
CA PHE A 184 17.13 -7.13 9.19
C PHE A 184 17.33 -6.34 7.88
N ASN A 185 17.27 -5.01 7.97
CA ASN A 185 17.30 -4.07 6.85
C ASN A 185 16.45 -4.55 5.64
N ALA A 186 15.31 -5.18 5.95
CA ALA A 186 14.65 -6.09 5.03
C ALA A 186 13.78 -5.37 4.00
N LYS A 187 13.38 -6.09 2.95
CA LYS A 187 12.38 -5.64 1.97
C LYS A 187 10.96 -5.69 2.57
N PRO A 188 9.99 -4.90 2.07
CA PRO A 188 8.65 -4.81 2.67
C PRO A 188 7.89 -6.14 2.76
N ALA A 189 8.19 -7.11 1.89
CA ALA A 189 7.57 -8.43 1.92
C ALA A 189 7.92 -9.20 3.20
N LEU A 190 9.20 -9.22 3.59
CA LEU A 190 9.66 -9.90 4.80
C LEU A 190 9.24 -9.15 6.07
N ARG A 191 9.36 -7.81 6.09
CA ARG A 191 8.96 -6.97 7.24
C ARG A 191 7.55 -7.26 7.74
N LYS A 192 6.60 -7.51 6.82
CA LYS A 192 5.20 -7.81 7.14
C LYS A 192 4.99 -9.17 7.80
N LYS A 193 5.98 -10.05 7.75
CA LYS A 193 5.92 -11.43 8.26
C LYS A 193 6.81 -11.65 9.48
N ALA A 194 7.81 -10.80 9.70
CA ALA A 194 8.72 -10.91 10.83
C ALA A 194 8.07 -10.49 12.16
N ASP A 195 8.54 -11.10 13.24
CA ASP A 195 8.15 -10.75 14.62
C ASP A 195 8.84 -9.45 15.07
N ALA A 196 10.03 -9.17 14.54
CA ALA A 196 10.79 -7.96 14.80
C ALA A 196 11.44 -7.42 13.52
N VAL A 197 11.55 -6.09 13.44
CA VAL A 197 12.19 -5.39 12.32
C VAL A 197 13.33 -4.54 12.85
N VAL A 198 14.51 -4.67 12.23
CA VAL A 198 15.68 -3.82 12.47
C VAL A 198 15.96 -3.08 11.17
N GLU A 199 15.89 -1.74 11.19
CA GLU A 199 16.10 -0.92 9.99
C GLU A 199 17.55 -0.41 9.86
N ASP A 200 18.27 -0.32 10.98
CA ASP A 200 19.68 0.07 10.99
C ASP A 200 20.56 -1.04 10.40
N LYS A 201 21.54 -0.68 9.54
CA LYS A 201 22.56 -1.60 9.00
C LYS A 201 23.65 -1.93 10.04
N ASP A 202 23.24 -2.32 11.25
CA ASP A 202 24.12 -2.71 12.34
C ASP A 202 23.59 -4.00 12.96
N LEU A 203 24.26 -5.13 12.71
CA LEU A 203 23.78 -6.44 13.11
C LEU A 203 23.73 -6.60 14.65
N ARG A 204 24.47 -5.79 15.42
CA ARG A 204 24.43 -5.82 16.90
C ARG A 204 23.04 -5.50 17.44
N ARG A 205 22.19 -4.83 16.66
CA ARG A 205 20.82 -4.45 17.05
C ARG A 205 19.89 -5.64 17.27
N ILE A 206 20.23 -6.82 16.74
CA ILE A 206 19.43 -8.02 16.97
C ILE A 206 19.64 -8.60 18.38
N LEU A 207 20.83 -8.40 18.97
CA LEU A 207 21.20 -8.96 20.27
C LEU A 207 20.22 -8.61 21.40
N PRO A 208 19.84 -7.33 21.63
CA PRO A 208 18.88 -6.99 22.68
C PRO A 208 17.48 -7.56 22.42
N ILE A 209 17.10 -7.77 21.15
CA ILE A 209 15.81 -8.37 20.79
C ILE A 209 15.80 -9.84 21.18
N ILE A 210 16.88 -10.57 20.84
CA ILE A 210 17.06 -11.98 21.21
C ILE A 210 17.10 -12.13 22.74
N GLU A 211 17.83 -11.26 23.44
CA GLU A 211 17.89 -11.25 24.91
C GLU A 211 16.52 -11.06 25.53
N LYS A 212 15.74 -10.09 25.06
CA LYS A 212 14.40 -9.82 25.58
C LYS A 212 13.47 -11.02 25.45
N VAL A 213 13.54 -11.73 24.31
CA VAL A 213 12.76 -12.96 24.11
C VAL A 213 13.24 -14.09 25.02
N ALA A 214 14.55 -14.26 25.15
CA ALA A 214 15.12 -15.27 26.05
C ALA A 214 14.74 -15.01 27.52
N GLU A 215 14.75 -13.75 27.97
CA GLU A 215 14.31 -13.36 29.32
C GLU A 215 12.81 -13.59 29.54
N ALA A 216 11.98 -13.29 28.54
CA ALA A 216 10.54 -13.53 28.61
C ALA A 216 10.23 -15.02 28.71
N ASP A 217 10.90 -15.84 27.90
CA ASP A 217 10.75 -17.29 27.93
C ASP A 217 11.26 -17.88 29.25
N ASP A 218 12.36 -17.37 29.82
CA ASP A 218 12.86 -17.79 31.13
C ASP A 218 11.88 -17.45 32.26
N LYS A 219 11.29 -16.24 32.25
CA LYS A 219 10.23 -15.85 33.21
C LYS A 219 9.03 -16.79 33.09
N LEU A 220 8.53 -17.01 31.87
CA LEU A 220 7.39 -17.90 31.62
C LEU A 220 7.70 -19.34 32.03
N ASN A 221 8.94 -19.79 31.89
CA ASN A 221 9.37 -21.12 32.32
C ASN A 221 9.42 -21.27 33.85
N LYS A 222 9.63 -20.20 34.60
CA LYS A 222 9.65 -20.22 36.08
C LYS A 222 8.26 -20.17 36.71
N MET A 223 7.24 -19.77 35.96
CA MET A 223 5.86 -19.67 36.45
C MET A 223 5.23 -21.05 36.69
N SER A 224 4.43 -21.12 37.75
CA SER A 224 3.58 -22.25 38.10
C SER A 224 2.41 -22.40 37.13
N TYR A 225 1.75 -23.56 37.17
CA TYR A 225 0.60 -23.83 36.30
C TYR A 225 -0.53 -22.80 36.48
N ASP A 226 -0.82 -22.40 37.72
CA ASP A 226 -1.90 -21.47 38.04
C ASP A 226 -1.56 -20.05 37.55
N GLU A 227 -0.32 -19.58 37.75
CA GLU A 227 0.15 -18.29 37.25
C GLU A 227 0.10 -18.19 35.71
N VAL A 228 0.50 -19.26 35.00
CA VAL A 228 0.43 -19.30 33.53
C VAL A 228 -1.03 -19.31 33.05
N MET A 229 -1.94 -19.93 33.81
CA MET A 229 -3.37 -19.95 33.51
C MET A 229 -4.02 -18.58 33.72
N GLU A 230 -3.65 -17.85 34.78
CA GLU A 230 -4.09 -16.48 35.02
C GLU A 230 -3.60 -15.54 33.92
N LEU A 231 -2.32 -15.63 33.56
CA LEU A 231 -1.73 -14.86 32.48
C LEU A 231 -2.46 -15.12 31.15
N LYS A 232 -2.82 -16.38 30.87
CA LYS A 232 -3.62 -16.75 29.69
C LYS A 232 -4.94 -15.98 29.66
N ASN A 233 -5.68 -16.00 30.77
CA ASN A 233 -6.99 -15.35 30.86
C ASN A 233 -6.84 -13.83 30.65
N GLU A 234 -5.83 -13.20 31.25
CA GLU A 234 -5.57 -11.77 31.08
C GLU A 234 -5.31 -11.41 29.61
N TYR A 235 -4.49 -12.21 28.90
CA TYR A 235 -4.23 -11.99 27.49
C TYR A 235 -5.45 -12.30 26.60
N GLU A 236 -6.27 -13.30 26.94
CA GLU A 236 -7.54 -13.57 26.24
C GLU A 236 -8.54 -12.41 26.40
N ASP A 237 -8.61 -11.79 27.58
CA ASP A 237 -9.42 -10.60 27.83
C ASP A 237 -8.92 -9.39 27.03
N LYS A 238 -7.59 -9.16 27.02
CA LYS A 238 -6.96 -8.12 26.17
C LYS A 238 -7.24 -8.36 24.70
N LEU A 239 -7.13 -9.61 24.22
CA LEU A 239 -7.40 -9.97 22.83
C LEU A 239 -8.86 -9.67 22.45
N SER A 240 -9.80 -9.99 23.34
CA SER A 240 -11.23 -9.70 23.17
C SER A 240 -11.50 -8.19 23.07
N ALA A 241 -10.87 -7.39 23.93
CA ALA A 241 -10.98 -5.94 23.88
C ALA A 241 -10.43 -5.35 22.57
N ILE A 242 -9.22 -5.76 22.16
CA ILE A 242 -8.61 -5.31 20.89
C ILE A 242 -9.47 -5.73 19.69
N ALA A 243 -10.04 -6.95 19.72
CA ALA A 243 -10.94 -7.41 18.67
C ALA A 243 -12.18 -6.53 18.54
N SER A 244 -12.81 -6.18 19.66
CA SER A 244 -13.98 -5.29 19.70
C SER A 244 -13.65 -3.91 19.13
N GLU A 245 -12.54 -3.30 19.57
CA GLU A 245 -12.08 -1.99 19.06
C GLU A 245 -11.81 -2.03 17.55
N ARG A 246 -11.09 -3.06 17.09
CA ARG A 246 -10.78 -3.25 15.66
C ARG A 246 -12.05 -3.40 14.84
N ASP A 247 -13.02 -4.17 15.31
CA ASP A 247 -14.26 -4.43 14.58
C ASP A 247 -15.15 -3.17 14.53
N GLU A 248 -15.18 -2.37 15.59
CA GLU A 248 -15.84 -1.05 15.60
C GLU A 248 -15.19 -0.07 14.60
N LEU A 249 -13.85 0.00 14.56
CA LEU A 249 -13.13 0.85 13.62
C LEU A 249 -13.38 0.41 12.17
N ASN A 250 -13.38 -0.90 11.91
CA ASN A 250 -13.73 -1.45 10.61
C ASN A 250 -15.18 -1.13 10.21
N LYS A 251 -16.11 -1.16 11.16
CA LYS A 251 -17.51 -0.76 10.92
C LYS A 251 -17.60 0.72 10.53
N LYS A 252 -16.97 1.62 11.30
CA LYS A 252 -16.90 3.06 10.99
C LYS A 252 -16.26 3.32 9.63
N ALA A 253 -15.20 2.60 9.29
CA ALA A 253 -14.57 2.69 7.96
C ALA A 253 -15.54 2.28 6.84
N ARG A 254 -16.31 1.20 7.02
CA ARG A 254 -17.32 0.78 6.04
C ARG A 254 -18.42 1.84 5.86
N GLU A 255 -18.92 2.40 6.96
CA GLU A 255 -19.93 3.48 6.92
C GLU A 255 -19.42 4.71 6.16
N MET A 256 -18.17 5.14 6.41
CA MET A 256 -17.57 6.26 5.68
C MET A 256 -17.34 5.96 4.20
N LYS A 257 -16.97 4.71 3.86
CA LYS A 257 -16.83 4.27 2.47
C LYS A 257 -18.18 4.32 1.74
N GLU A 258 -19.24 3.79 2.34
CA GLU A 258 -20.58 3.82 1.78
C GLU A 258 -21.09 5.26 1.60
N LEU A 259 -20.87 6.11 2.59
CA LEU A 259 -21.20 7.54 2.51
C LEU A 259 -20.47 8.21 1.34
N ARG A 260 -19.14 7.99 1.21
CA ARG A 260 -18.33 8.51 0.11
C ARG A 260 -18.84 8.02 -1.25
N ASP A 261 -19.14 6.73 -1.36
CA ASP A 261 -19.59 6.13 -2.63
C ASP A 261 -20.95 6.67 -3.05
N ASN A 262 -21.87 6.87 -2.09
CA ASN A 262 -23.17 7.51 -2.32
C ASN A 262 -23.02 8.97 -2.75
N LEU A 263 -22.20 9.76 -2.06
CA LEU A 263 -21.93 11.15 -2.42
C LEU A 263 -21.27 11.28 -3.79
N ASN A 264 -20.37 10.36 -4.14
CA ASN A 264 -19.76 10.34 -5.47
C ASN A 264 -20.77 9.97 -6.57
N SER A 265 -21.76 9.13 -6.28
CA SER A 265 -22.86 8.85 -7.20
C SER A 265 -23.71 10.11 -7.41
N GLU A 266 -24.10 10.77 -6.32
CA GLU A 266 -24.87 12.02 -6.36
C GLU A 266 -24.11 13.13 -7.09
N LEU A 267 -22.80 13.22 -6.89
CA LEU A 267 -21.91 14.16 -7.58
C LEU A 267 -21.92 13.93 -9.10
N ARG A 268 -21.88 12.68 -9.55
CA ARG A 268 -21.94 12.36 -11.00
C ARG A 268 -23.28 12.75 -11.59
N GLU A 269 -24.38 12.48 -10.89
CA GLU A 269 -25.71 12.83 -11.36
C GLU A 269 -25.92 14.35 -11.44
N THR A 270 -25.52 15.08 -10.40
CA THR A 270 -25.62 16.55 -10.36
C THR A 270 -24.73 17.21 -11.41
N LEU A 271 -23.52 16.70 -11.61
CA LEU A 271 -22.59 17.19 -12.63
C LEU A 271 -23.10 16.91 -14.05
N ASN A 272 -23.65 15.72 -14.31
CA ASN A 272 -24.30 15.42 -15.60
C ASN A 272 -25.44 16.39 -15.90
N ARG A 273 -26.27 16.69 -14.90
CA ARG A 273 -27.36 17.66 -15.04
C ARG A 273 -26.85 19.08 -15.33
N ALA A 274 -25.75 19.48 -14.70
CA ALA A 274 -25.09 20.75 -14.97
C ALA A 274 -24.56 20.82 -16.42
N VAL A 275 -23.99 19.73 -16.92
CA VAL A 275 -23.50 19.60 -18.30
C VAL A 275 -24.66 19.69 -19.30
N GLU A 276 -25.77 18.99 -19.07
CA GLU A 276 -26.96 19.08 -19.93
C GLU A 276 -27.50 20.52 -20.03
N LEU A 277 -27.54 21.25 -18.91
CA LEU A 277 -27.96 22.65 -18.89
C LEU A 277 -26.98 23.56 -19.64
N ARG A 278 -25.67 23.29 -19.51
CA ARG A 278 -24.62 24.01 -20.25
C ARG A 278 -24.76 23.79 -21.75
N ASP A 279 -25.05 22.56 -22.18
CA ASP A 279 -25.15 22.22 -23.59
C ASP A 279 -26.42 22.83 -24.20
N LYS A 280 -27.57 22.81 -23.49
CA LYS A 280 -28.78 23.55 -23.88
C LYS A 280 -28.53 25.06 -23.99
N ARG A 281 -27.83 25.66 -23.03
CA ARG A 281 -27.43 27.07 -23.07
C ARG A 281 -26.56 27.36 -24.30
N ASN A 282 -25.63 26.48 -24.64
CA ASN A 282 -24.76 26.65 -25.80
C ASN A 282 -25.53 26.60 -27.12
N GLU A 283 -26.50 25.69 -27.22
CA GLU A 283 -27.38 25.59 -28.39
C GLU A 283 -28.20 26.87 -28.57
N ILE A 284 -28.83 27.38 -27.50
CA ILE A 284 -29.59 28.63 -27.53
C ILE A 284 -28.68 29.81 -27.86
N ASN A 285 -27.48 29.89 -27.30
CA ASN A 285 -26.51 30.94 -27.63
C ASN A 285 -26.10 30.90 -29.11
N SER A 286 -25.99 29.71 -29.71
CA SER A 286 -25.75 29.58 -31.15
C SER A 286 -26.90 30.17 -31.97
N GLN A 287 -28.14 29.87 -31.56
CA GLN A 287 -29.34 30.45 -32.20
C GLN A 287 -29.40 31.96 -32.02
N VAL A 288 -29.07 32.49 -30.84
CA VAL A 288 -28.97 33.95 -30.61
C VAL A 288 -27.98 34.58 -31.59
N GLU A 289 -26.82 33.96 -31.78
CA GLU A 289 -25.77 34.48 -32.66
C GLU A 289 -26.18 34.44 -34.14
N GLU A 290 -26.87 33.38 -34.58
CA GLU A 290 -27.45 33.31 -35.93
C GLU A 290 -28.52 34.37 -36.17
N ASN A 291 -29.45 34.55 -35.23
CA ASN A 291 -30.50 35.57 -35.34
C ASN A 291 -29.89 36.99 -35.31
N LYS A 292 -28.84 37.23 -34.53
CA LYS A 292 -28.08 38.50 -34.57
C LYS A 292 -27.44 38.73 -35.94
N LYS A 293 -26.80 37.72 -36.54
CA LYS A 293 -26.21 37.83 -37.88
C LYS A 293 -27.26 38.16 -38.95
N LEU A 294 -28.41 37.48 -38.93
CA LEU A 294 -29.52 37.74 -39.85
C LEU A 294 -30.08 39.16 -39.67
N ARG A 295 -30.32 39.57 -38.42
CA ARG A 295 -30.76 40.94 -38.10
C ARG A 295 -29.75 41.98 -38.57
N ASP A 296 -28.46 41.74 -38.38
CA ASP A 296 -27.40 42.68 -38.77
C ASP A 296 -27.23 42.75 -40.29
N GLN A 297 -27.47 41.65 -41.01
CA GLN A 297 -27.56 41.64 -42.48
C GLN A 297 -28.74 42.47 -42.97
N ILE A 298 -29.93 42.27 -42.40
CA ILE A 298 -31.13 43.05 -42.73
C ILE A 298 -30.91 44.54 -42.41
N ASN A 299 -30.31 44.86 -41.26
CA ASN A 299 -29.98 46.24 -40.92
C ASN A 299 -28.95 46.87 -41.87
N LYS A 300 -27.99 46.09 -42.40
CA LYS A 300 -27.09 46.55 -43.46
C LYS A 300 -27.83 46.81 -44.76
N GLU A 301 -28.79 45.97 -45.13
CA GLU A 301 -29.64 46.17 -46.32
C GLU A 301 -30.54 47.39 -46.18
N ILE A 302 -31.18 47.59 -45.02
CA ILE A 302 -31.94 48.81 -44.69
C ILE A 302 -31.04 50.04 -44.86
N ARG A 303 -29.84 50.03 -44.28
CA ARG A 303 -28.89 51.15 -44.43
C ARG A 303 -28.46 51.38 -45.88
N LYS A 304 -28.27 50.32 -46.68
CA LYS A 304 -27.94 50.45 -48.11
C LYS A 304 -29.09 51.07 -48.89
N LEU A 305 -30.33 50.62 -48.66
CA LEU A 305 -31.54 51.18 -49.26
C LEU A 305 -31.71 52.65 -48.90
N GLU A 306 -31.56 53.00 -47.62
CA GLU A 306 -31.57 54.39 -47.14
C GLU A 306 -30.44 55.23 -47.76
N TRP A 307 -29.28 54.63 -48.08
CA TRP A 307 -28.17 55.29 -48.78
C TRP A 307 -28.41 55.49 -50.28
N SER A 308 -29.01 54.52 -50.97
CA SER A 308 -29.26 54.58 -52.42
C SER A 308 -30.43 55.49 -52.80
N SER A 309 -31.44 55.66 -51.94
CA SER A 309 -32.61 56.50 -52.20
C SER A 309 -32.38 58.01 -51.94
N GLY A 310 -31.12 58.47 -51.90
CA GLY A 310 -30.80 59.88 -51.61
C GLY A 310 -31.05 60.31 -50.16
N GLY A 311 -31.26 59.36 -49.24
CA GLY A 311 -31.58 59.63 -47.84
C GLY A 311 -30.50 60.43 -47.09
N ARG A 312 -29.25 60.38 -47.54
CA ARG A 312 -28.14 61.17 -46.97
C ARG A 312 -28.30 62.67 -47.25
N ASP A 313 -28.76 63.02 -48.44
CA ASP A 313 -29.02 64.41 -48.82
C ASP A 313 -30.33 64.89 -48.21
N ARG A 314 -31.34 64.02 -48.11
CA ARG A 314 -32.59 64.30 -47.37
C ARG A 314 -32.36 64.60 -45.90
N ILE A 315 -31.60 63.76 -45.17
CA ILE A 315 -31.29 63.94 -43.74
C ILE A 315 -30.43 65.19 -43.50
N LYS A 316 -29.48 65.50 -44.40
CA LYS A 316 -28.72 66.75 -44.33
C LYS A 316 -29.62 67.96 -44.51
N ILE A 317 -30.46 67.95 -45.54
CA ILE A 317 -31.43 69.03 -45.83
C ILE A 317 -32.42 69.19 -44.68
N GLU A 318 -32.95 68.11 -44.09
CA GLU A 318 -33.85 68.17 -42.92
C GLU A 318 -33.19 68.74 -41.67
N ASN A 319 -31.97 68.33 -41.34
CA ASN A 319 -31.23 68.86 -40.20
C ASN A 319 -30.86 70.34 -40.39
N GLU A 320 -30.61 70.75 -41.63
CA GLU A 320 -30.32 72.13 -42.00
C GLU A 320 -31.59 73.01 -41.94
N ILE A 321 -32.74 72.49 -42.39
CA ILE A 321 -34.05 73.14 -42.20
C ILE A 321 -34.36 73.29 -40.71
N LYS A 322 -34.22 72.23 -39.90
CA LYS A 322 -34.44 72.30 -38.43
C LYS A 322 -33.52 73.30 -37.74
N ARG A 323 -32.28 73.44 -38.20
CA ARG A 323 -31.35 74.48 -37.70
C ARG A 323 -31.83 75.87 -38.06
N ILE A 324 -32.25 76.10 -39.31
CA ILE A 324 -32.74 77.40 -39.77
C ILE A 324 -34.04 77.77 -39.03
N ASP A 325 -35.00 76.85 -38.94
CA ASP A 325 -36.27 77.06 -38.23
C ASP A 325 -36.02 77.38 -36.75
N LYS A 326 -35.14 76.65 -36.08
CA LYS A 326 -34.75 76.94 -34.68
C LYS A 326 -34.07 78.31 -34.53
N ILE A 327 -33.27 78.73 -35.51
CA ILE A 327 -32.62 80.05 -35.50
C ILE A 327 -33.66 81.17 -35.63
N ILE A 328 -34.69 80.98 -36.48
CA ILE A 328 -35.81 81.91 -36.64
C ILE A 328 -36.65 81.96 -35.35
N GLU A 329 -36.95 80.81 -34.74
CA GLU A 329 -37.78 80.73 -33.52
C GLU A 329 -37.09 81.31 -32.27
N THR A 330 -35.76 81.22 -32.17
CA THR A 330 -35.04 81.53 -30.92
C THR A 330 -34.27 82.84 -30.93
N ARG A 331 -34.14 83.53 -32.07
CA ARG A 331 -33.33 84.76 -32.19
C ARG A 331 -34.15 85.91 -32.77
N VAL A 332 -33.99 87.11 -32.20
CA VAL A 332 -34.56 88.35 -32.74
C VAL A 332 -33.67 88.81 -33.90
N LEU A 333 -34.20 88.76 -35.13
CA LEU A 333 -33.47 89.04 -36.37
C LEU A 333 -34.03 90.30 -37.05
N ASP A 334 -33.21 90.93 -37.90
CA ASP A 334 -33.67 92.03 -38.78
C ASP A 334 -34.53 91.44 -39.91
N ILE A 335 -35.60 92.15 -40.31
CA ILE A 335 -36.64 91.69 -41.25
C ILE A 335 -36.03 91.16 -42.56
N ASN A 336 -34.94 91.78 -43.03
CA ASN A 336 -34.27 91.35 -44.25
C ASN A 336 -33.57 89.99 -44.09
N LYS A 337 -32.90 89.75 -42.96
CA LYS A 337 -32.19 88.49 -42.68
C LYS A 337 -33.15 87.34 -42.35
N GLU A 338 -34.25 87.65 -41.67
CA GLU A 338 -35.31 86.66 -41.42
C GLU A 338 -35.95 86.21 -42.74
N ASN A 339 -36.25 87.14 -43.65
CA ASN A 339 -36.78 86.82 -44.97
C ASN A 339 -35.80 86.00 -45.85
N GLU A 340 -34.49 86.23 -45.74
CA GLU A 340 -33.48 85.41 -46.43
C GLU A 340 -33.41 83.98 -45.88
N LEU A 341 -33.47 83.82 -44.56
CA LEU A 341 -33.51 82.51 -43.90
C LEU A 341 -34.80 81.75 -44.24
N VAL A 342 -35.94 82.44 -44.30
CA VAL A 342 -37.21 81.86 -44.72
C VAL A 342 -37.17 81.46 -46.20
N LYS A 343 -36.55 82.27 -47.08
CA LYS A 343 -36.36 81.91 -48.49
C LYS A 343 -35.46 80.68 -48.66
N THR A 344 -34.32 80.63 -47.96
CA THR A 344 -33.40 79.48 -48.01
C THR A 344 -34.03 78.23 -47.42
N ALA A 345 -34.76 78.33 -46.30
CA ALA A 345 -35.55 77.21 -45.76
C ALA A 345 -36.62 76.72 -46.75
N ASN A 346 -37.32 77.63 -47.44
CA ASN A 346 -38.32 77.28 -48.44
C ASN A 346 -37.71 76.66 -49.71
N GLU A 347 -36.53 77.09 -50.14
CA GLU A 347 -35.79 76.45 -51.23
C GLU A 347 -35.29 75.06 -50.85
N LEU A 348 -34.79 74.88 -49.62
CA LEU A 348 -34.42 73.57 -49.08
C LEU A 348 -35.65 72.66 -48.95
N ARG A 349 -36.81 73.18 -48.50
CA ARG A 349 -38.09 72.45 -48.48
C ARG A 349 -38.54 72.06 -49.89
N LYS A 350 -38.39 72.94 -50.90
CA LYS A 350 -38.66 72.61 -52.32
C LYS A 350 -37.72 71.54 -52.87
N LYS A 351 -36.44 71.57 -52.49
CA LYS A 351 -35.47 70.51 -52.84
C LYS A 351 -35.84 69.18 -52.18
N LEU A 352 -36.26 69.21 -50.90
CA LEU A 352 -36.77 68.04 -50.18
C LEU A 352 -38.02 67.44 -50.87
N MET A 353 -38.92 68.29 -51.36
CA MET A 353 -40.15 67.86 -52.04
C MET A 353 -39.91 67.23 -53.43
N LYS A 354 -38.80 67.58 -54.09
CA LYS A 354 -38.37 66.95 -55.35
C LYS A 354 -37.66 65.61 -55.18
N ILE A 355 -37.16 65.32 -53.98
CA ILE A 355 -36.69 63.98 -53.61
C ILE A 355 -37.94 63.16 -53.25
N GLN A 356 -38.70 62.76 -54.26
CA GLN A 356 -39.73 61.74 -54.09
C GLN A 356 -39.04 60.40 -53.90
N GLU A 357 -39.31 59.73 -52.78
CA GLU A 357 -39.03 58.30 -52.66
C GLU A 357 -39.91 57.57 -53.68
N ASP A 358 -39.34 56.63 -54.43
CA ASP A 358 -40.14 55.59 -55.08
C ASP A 358 -40.93 54.87 -53.98
N ASP A 359 -42.26 54.82 -54.09
CA ASP A 359 -43.14 54.15 -53.11
C ASP A 359 -42.70 52.69 -52.88
N GLU A 360 -42.14 52.03 -53.91
CA GLU A 360 -41.55 50.69 -53.81
C GLU A 360 -40.38 50.61 -52.81
N THR A 361 -39.49 51.60 -52.77
CA THR A 361 -38.35 51.59 -51.83
C THR A 361 -38.80 51.76 -50.39
N ARG A 362 -39.87 52.53 -50.17
CA ARG A 362 -40.44 52.76 -48.85
C ARG A 362 -41.16 51.51 -48.33
N GLU A 363 -41.89 50.82 -49.19
CA GLU A 363 -42.57 49.55 -48.87
C GLU A 363 -41.54 48.44 -48.56
N LYS A 364 -40.50 48.29 -49.39
CA LYS A 364 -39.38 47.36 -49.15
C LYS A 364 -38.63 47.64 -47.84
N ALA A 365 -38.40 48.92 -47.50
CA ALA A 365 -37.76 49.29 -46.23
C ALA A 365 -38.65 48.98 -45.00
N LEU A 366 -39.98 49.13 -45.12
CA LEU A 366 -40.95 48.79 -44.08
C LEU A 366 -41.02 47.28 -43.83
N GLU A 367 -40.98 46.46 -44.88
CA GLU A 367 -40.91 45.00 -44.75
C GLU A 367 -39.61 44.54 -44.10
N LEU A 368 -38.47 45.11 -44.50
CA LEU A 368 -37.18 44.78 -43.89
C LEU A 368 -37.11 45.20 -42.42
N ARG A 369 -37.72 46.34 -42.05
CA ARG A 369 -37.82 46.77 -40.65
C ARG A 369 -38.65 45.79 -39.83
N LYS A 370 -39.82 45.35 -40.32
CA LYS A 370 -40.62 44.30 -39.67
C LYS A 370 -39.81 43.02 -39.46
N LYS A 371 -39.13 42.53 -40.50
CA LYS A 371 -38.26 41.35 -40.39
C LYS A 371 -37.13 41.55 -39.36
N SER A 372 -36.50 42.73 -39.34
CA SER A 372 -35.46 43.06 -38.35
C SER A 372 -35.99 43.06 -36.92
N GLU A 373 -37.20 43.57 -36.72
CA GLU A 373 -37.88 43.62 -35.42
C GLU A 373 -38.27 42.21 -34.94
N GLU A 374 -38.76 41.34 -35.83
CA GLU A 374 -39.00 39.92 -35.52
C GLU A 374 -37.72 39.19 -35.10
N TYR A 375 -36.58 39.43 -35.77
CA TYR A 375 -35.31 38.85 -35.36
C TYR A 375 -34.78 39.46 -34.04
N HIS A 376 -35.09 40.73 -33.78
CA HIS A 376 -34.74 41.37 -32.51
C HIS A 376 -35.52 40.75 -31.34
N GLU A 377 -36.84 40.58 -31.48
CA GLU A 377 -37.68 39.90 -30.48
C GLU A 377 -37.20 38.47 -30.21
N LYS A 378 -36.88 37.71 -31.26
CA LYS A 378 -36.30 36.36 -31.13
C LYS A 378 -34.99 36.35 -30.36
N VAL A 379 -34.10 37.32 -30.62
CA VAL A 379 -32.83 37.45 -29.90
C VAL A 379 -33.06 37.73 -28.42
N VAL A 380 -34.01 38.61 -28.08
CA VAL A 380 -34.32 38.94 -26.68
C VAL A 380 -34.86 37.71 -25.95
N ALA A 381 -35.86 37.03 -26.53
CA ALA A 381 -36.46 35.84 -25.94
C ALA A 381 -35.44 34.70 -25.71
N LEU A 382 -34.62 34.40 -26.73
CA LEU A 382 -33.57 33.37 -26.62
C LEU A 382 -32.46 33.77 -25.63
N SER A 383 -32.14 35.07 -25.52
CA SER A 383 -31.17 35.54 -24.51
C SER A 383 -31.70 35.38 -23.08
N GLU A 384 -32.96 35.69 -22.82
CA GLU A 384 -33.58 35.45 -21.52
C GLU A 384 -33.61 33.95 -21.19
N GLU A 385 -33.94 33.10 -22.17
CA GLU A 385 -33.92 31.65 -22.00
C GLU A 385 -32.51 31.12 -21.67
N ALA A 386 -31.49 31.56 -22.41
CA ALA A 386 -30.10 31.20 -22.15
C ALA A 386 -29.64 31.64 -20.74
N GLN A 387 -30.08 32.81 -20.29
CA GLN A 387 -29.77 33.32 -18.96
C GLN A 387 -30.42 32.46 -17.86
N GLY A 388 -31.66 32.01 -18.06
CA GLY A 388 -32.33 31.06 -17.17
C GLY A 388 -31.61 29.70 -17.07
N TYR A 389 -31.09 29.18 -18.18
CA TYR A 389 -30.25 27.97 -18.16
C TYR A 389 -28.91 28.21 -17.47
N HIS A 390 -28.31 29.38 -17.63
CA HIS A 390 -27.06 29.75 -16.97
C HIS A 390 -27.21 29.80 -15.44
N GLU A 391 -28.27 30.44 -14.93
CA GLU A 391 -28.54 30.51 -13.49
C GLU A 391 -28.77 29.12 -12.88
N LYS A 392 -29.59 28.28 -13.52
CA LYS A 392 -29.80 26.89 -13.08
C LYS A 392 -28.48 26.12 -13.07
N MET A 393 -27.66 26.28 -14.10
CA MET A 393 -26.35 25.62 -14.18
C MET A 393 -25.42 26.04 -13.02
N LEU A 394 -25.38 27.32 -12.65
CA LEU A 394 -24.60 27.79 -11.50
C LEU A 394 -25.09 27.18 -10.18
N GLU A 395 -26.39 26.99 -10.01
CA GLU A 395 -26.96 26.32 -8.83
C GLU A 395 -26.48 24.87 -8.72
N TYR A 396 -26.50 24.12 -9.82
CA TYR A 396 -25.98 22.75 -9.84
C TYR A 396 -24.48 22.69 -9.58
N PHE A 397 -23.68 23.64 -10.10
CA PHE A 397 -22.25 23.69 -9.80
C PHE A 397 -21.97 23.94 -8.31
N ARG A 398 -22.69 24.86 -7.66
CA ARG A 398 -22.57 25.08 -6.21
C ARG A 398 -22.90 23.81 -5.42
N LYS A 399 -23.99 23.13 -5.76
CA LYS A 399 -24.36 21.84 -5.16
C LYS A 399 -23.28 20.78 -5.37
N THR A 400 -22.68 20.73 -6.56
CA THR A 400 -21.61 19.79 -6.89
C THR A 400 -20.38 20.04 -5.99
N ASP A 401 -19.98 21.29 -5.78
CA ASP A 401 -18.85 21.64 -4.92
C ASP A 401 -19.10 21.27 -3.45
N GLU A 402 -20.33 21.46 -2.95
CA GLU A 402 -20.71 21.04 -1.60
C GLU A 402 -20.68 19.51 -1.42
N ILE A 403 -21.21 18.76 -2.39
CA ILE A 403 -21.18 17.29 -2.37
C ILE A 403 -19.73 16.80 -2.43
N ARG A 404 -18.90 17.42 -3.28
CA ARG A 404 -17.48 17.09 -3.41
C ARG A 404 -16.76 17.24 -2.09
N LYS A 405 -16.94 18.38 -1.40
CA LYS A 405 -16.32 18.61 -0.10
C LYS A 405 -16.72 17.55 0.93
N LYS A 406 -18.00 17.19 1.00
CA LYS A 406 -18.48 16.12 1.89
C LYS A 406 -17.89 14.75 1.53
N ALA A 407 -17.73 14.46 0.23
CA ALA A 407 -17.14 13.20 -0.23
C ALA A 407 -15.65 13.11 0.14
N ASP A 408 -14.92 14.21 0.01
CA ASP A 408 -13.52 14.31 0.41
C ASP A 408 -13.35 14.13 1.92
N GLU A 409 -14.19 14.78 2.75
CA GLU A 409 -14.20 14.62 4.21
C GLU A 409 -14.53 13.17 4.63
N ALA A 410 -15.50 12.52 3.97
CA ALA A 410 -15.82 11.11 4.21
C ALA A 410 -14.65 10.20 3.81
N HIS A 411 -13.94 10.52 2.73
CA HIS A 411 -12.77 9.76 2.31
C HIS A 411 -11.61 9.88 3.29
N GLU A 412 -11.34 11.08 3.81
CA GLU A 412 -10.30 11.31 4.82
C GLU A 412 -10.57 10.49 6.09
N LYS A 413 -11.80 10.55 6.62
CA LYS A 413 -12.22 9.75 7.78
C LYS A 413 -12.13 8.24 7.52
N PHE A 414 -12.44 7.79 6.31
CA PHE A 414 -12.25 6.38 5.93
C PHE A 414 -10.78 5.96 6.05
N LEU A 415 -9.84 6.78 5.56
CA LEU A 415 -8.41 6.48 5.64
C LEU A 415 -7.93 6.45 7.09
N GLU A 416 -8.38 7.39 7.91
CA GLU A 416 -8.08 7.44 9.35
C GLU A 416 -8.55 6.17 10.07
N PHE A 417 -9.83 5.82 9.96
CA PHE A 417 -10.36 4.61 10.61
C PHE A 417 -9.71 3.33 10.11
N ARG A 418 -9.37 3.27 8.81
CA ARG A 418 -8.66 2.11 8.24
C ARG A 418 -7.24 1.97 8.79
N ARG A 419 -6.54 3.10 8.97
CA ARG A 419 -5.20 3.10 9.58
C ARG A 419 -5.28 2.62 11.03
N MET A 420 -6.17 3.20 11.84
CA MET A 420 -6.37 2.78 13.23
C MET A 420 -6.75 1.30 13.35
N ALA A 421 -7.63 0.80 12.46
CA ALA A 421 -8.00 -0.61 12.44
C ALA A 421 -6.82 -1.52 12.08
N SER A 422 -5.89 -1.06 11.24
CA SER A 422 -4.69 -1.80 10.86
C SER A 422 -3.71 -1.86 12.03
N GLU A 423 -3.48 -0.75 12.73
CA GLU A 423 -2.66 -0.69 13.95
C GLU A 423 -3.22 -1.65 15.02
N LYS A 424 -4.53 -1.62 15.28
CA LYS A 424 -5.20 -2.56 16.19
C LYS A 424 -5.12 -4.02 15.73
N HIS A 425 -5.10 -4.27 14.43
CA HIS A 425 -4.93 -5.61 13.89
C HIS A 425 -3.50 -6.15 14.10
N GLU A 426 -2.48 -5.28 14.05
CA GLU A 426 -1.12 -5.64 14.40
C GLU A 426 -0.98 -5.94 15.89
N GLU A 427 -1.55 -5.10 16.77
CA GLU A 427 -1.65 -5.37 18.21
C GLU A 427 -2.32 -6.73 18.47
N PHE A 428 -3.44 -7.01 17.79
CA PHE A 428 -4.15 -8.29 17.89
C PHE A 428 -3.27 -9.49 17.54
N LYS A 429 -2.47 -9.39 16.47
CA LYS A 429 -1.55 -10.46 16.06
C LYS A 429 -0.47 -10.70 17.11
N SER A 430 0.11 -9.63 17.65
CA SER A 430 1.12 -9.72 18.72
C SER A 430 0.56 -10.45 19.94
N THR A 431 -0.61 -10.03 20.42
CA THR A 431 -1.28 -10.66 21.58
C THR A 431 -1.66 -12.12 21.29
N LEU A 432 -2.11 -12.43 20.08
CA LEU A 432 -2.39 -13.82 19.68
C LEU A 432 -1.12 -14.69 19.69
N GLY A 433 0.03 -14.10 19.30
CA GLY A 433 1.34 -14.74 19.42
C GLY A 433 1.70 -15.10 20.86
N GLU A 434 1.50 -14.18 21.80
CA GLU A 434 1.72 -14.40 23.24
C GLU A 434 0.80 -15.50 23.79
N ILE A 435 -0.50 -15.49 23.43
CA ILE A 435 -1.45 -16.54 23.84
C ILE A 435 -1.03 -17.93 23.33
N ARG A 436 -0.50 -18.02 22.10
CA ARG A 436 0.03 -19.29 21.57
C ARG A 436 1.21 -19.78 22.40
N GLN A 437 2.12 -18.89 22.81
CA GLN A 437 3.26 -19.23 23.66
C GLN A 437 2.79 -19.75 25.03
N ILE A 438 1.84 -19.06 25.66
CA ILE A 438 1.25 -19.45 26.94
C ILE A 438 0.57 -20.83 26.85
N ASN A 439 -0.26 -21.06 25.82
CA ASN A 439 -0.95 -22.33 25.62
C ASN A 439 0.01 -23.52 25.50
N GLU A 440 1.14 -23.31 24.85
CA GLU A 440 2.14 -24.36 24.73
C GLU A 440 2.91 -24.60 26.02
N ARG A 441 3.19 -23.56 26.82
CA ARG A 441 3.69 -23.75 28.19
C ARG A 441 2.72 -24.57 29.04
N ILE A 442 1.42 -24.29 28.94
CA ILE A 442 0.37 -25.07 29.62
C ILE A 442 0.43 -26.54 29.18
N ASN A 443 0.57 -26.80 27.89
CA ASN A 443 0.69 -28.17 27.37
C ASN A 443 1.96 -28.87 27.85
N ALA A 444 3.09 -28.16 27.89
CA ALA A 444 4.36 -28.66 28.41
C ALA A 444 4.22 -29.03 29.90
N LEU A 445 3.70 -28.13 30.75
CA LEU A 445 3.46 -28.39 32.17
C LEU A 445 2.51 -29.57 32.40
N ARG A 446 1.46 -29.71 31.58
CA ARG A 446 0.55 -30.88 31.61
C ARG A 446 1.26 -32.18 31.26
N SER A 447 2.20 -32.14 30.31
CA SER A 447 3.00 -33.33 29.95
C SER A 447 3.97 -33.71 31.07
N GLU A 448 4.62 -32.71 31.69
CA GLU A 448 5.55 -32.90 32.80
C GLU A 448 4.83 -33.48 34.01
N ASN A 449 3.69 -32.90 34.41
CA ASN A 449 2.86 -33.43 35.50
C ASN A 449 2.39 -34.87 35.25
N ARG A 450 2.02 -35.22 34.00
CA ARG A 450 1.67 -36.60 33.64
C ARG A 450 2.87 -37.55 33.76
N SER A 451 4.05 -37.11 33.33
CA SER A 451 5.28 -37.90 33.41
C SER A 451 5.75 -38.10 34.85
N ALA A 452 5.65 -37.06 35.70
CA ALA A 452 5.97 -37.12 37.13
C ALA A 452 5.05 -38.09 37.86
N ARG A 453 3.72 -37.99 37.65
CA ARG A 453 2.74 -38.96 38.22
C ARG A 453 3.02 -40.40 37.78
N ARG A 454 3.43 -40.61 36.53
CA ARG A 454 3.81 -41.95 36.03
C ARG A 454 5.10 -42.46 36.68
N ARG A 455 6.09 -41.60 36.92
CA ARG A 455 7.32 -41.97 37.64
C ARG A 455 7.03 -42.31 39.09
N GLU A 456 6.26 -41.47 39.78
CA GLU A 456 5.87 -41.70 41.18
C GLU A 456 5.06 -42.99 41.33
N SER A 457 4.14 -43.28 40.39
CA SER A 457 3.42 -44.55 40.37
C SER A 457 4.36 -45.75 40.14
N ARG A 458 5.35 -45.62 39.26
CA ARG A 458 6.34 -46.69 39.02
C ARG A 458 7.26 -46.91 40.21
N GLU A 459 7.70 -45.84 40.87
CA GLU A 459 8.52 -45.91 42.09
C GLU A 459 7.73 -46.59 43.22
N LYS A 460 6.48 -46.20 43.43
CA LYS A 460 5.58 -46.87 44.39
C LYS A 460 5.38 -48.35 44.04
N ASP A 461 5.17 -48.69 42.77
CA ASP A 461 5.03 -50.08 42.32
C ASP A 461 6.32 -50.90 42.55
N ILE A 462 7.50 -50.29 42.40
CA ILE A 462 8.80 -50.93 42.67
C ILE A 462 8.97 -51.16 44.18
N GLU A 463 8.72 -50.13 45.00
CA GLU A 463 8.80 -50.24 46.47
C GLU A 463 7.81 -51.28 47.02
N GLU A 464 6.57 -51.29 46.53
CA GLU A 464 5.57 -52.29 46.94
C GLU A 464 6.02 -53.71 46.54
N LYS A 465 6.66 -53.88 45.39
CA LYS A 465 7.20 -55.16 44.93
C LYS A 465 8.41 -55.62 45.75
N GLU A 466 9.28 -54.71 46.18
CA GLU A 466 10.39 -55.03 47.08
C GLU A 466 9.89 -55.43 48.47
N ARG A 467 8.94 -54.69 49.04
CA ARG A 467 8.28 -55.06 50.30
C ARG A 467 7.59 -56.42 50.18
N ALA A 468 6.91 -56.70 49.08
CA ALA A 468 6.28 -58.00 48.85
C ALA A 468 7.33 -59.14 48.77
N ARG A 469 8.52 -58.90 48.22
CA ARG A 469 9.63 -59.89 48.25
C ARG A 469 10.17 -60.12 49.66
N GLU A 470 10.36 -59.07 50.45
CA GLU A 470 10.79 -59.21 51.85
C GLU A 470 9.76 -59.97 52.69
N ILE A 471 8.47 -59.71 52.47
CA ILE A 471 7.36 -60.43 53.11
C ILE A 471 7.37 -61.92 52.69
N TYR A 472 7.67 -62.22 51.42
CA TYR A 472 7.80 -63.59 50.95
C TYR A 472 8.99 -64.32 51.58
N GLU A 473 10.12 -63.66 51.77
CA GLU A 473 11.27 -64.24 52.49
C GLU A 473 10.94 -64.47 53.98
N LYS A 474 10.24 -63.53 54.65
CA LYS A 474 9.71 -63.75 56.02
C LYS A 474 8.77 -64.95 56.10
N PHE A 475 7.96 -65.17 55.07
CA PHE A 475 7.06 -66.33 54.97
C PHE A 475 7.85 -67.63 54.83
N LYS A 476 8.90 -67.67 54.00
CA LYS A 476 9.81 -68.83 53.89
C LYS A 476 10.50 -69.16 55.21
N GLU A 477 10.82 -68.16 56.01
CA GLU A 477 11.39 -68.33 57.35
C GLU A 477 10.37 -68.82 58.41
N GLY A 478 9.11 -69.05 58.03
CA GLY A 478 8.07 -69.62 58.90
C GLY A 478 7.37 -68.61 59.83
N LYS A 479 7.53 -67.30 59.59
CA LYS A 479 6.83 -66.25 60.35
C LYS A 479 5.38 -66.10 59.88
N LYS A 480 4.47 -65.79 60.81
CA LYS A 480 3.04 -65.57 60.51
C LYS A 480 2.85 -64.27 59.73
N LEU A 481 2.13 -64.33 58.62
CA LEU A 481 1.75 -63.18 57.81
C LEU A 481 0.41 -62.59 58.26
N THR A 482 0.29 -61.28 58.15
CA THR A 482 -0.98 -60.55 58.32
C THR A 482 -1.81 -60.55 57.04
N LYS A 483 -3.11 -60.22 57.15
CA LYS A 483 -4.05 -60.21 56.02
C LYS A 483 -3.63 -59.24 54.91
N ASP A 484 -3.07 -58.09 55.28
CA ASP A 484 -2.65 -57.05 54.33
C ASP A 484 -1.36 -57.46 53.58
N GLU A 485 -0.45 -58.16 54.26
CA GLU A 485 0.77 -58.73 53.65
C GLU A 485 0.46 -59.83 52.63
N ILE A 486 -0.56 -60.65 52.88
CA ILE A 486 -1.04 -61.69 51.94
C ILE A 486 -1.66 -61.04 50.69
N LEU A 487 -2.45 -59.98 50.86
CA LEU A 487 -3.02 -59.23 49.74
C LEU A 487 -1.93 -58.58 48.86
N LEU A 488 -0.86 -58.07 49.48
CA LEU A 488 0.27 -57.48 48.76
C LEU A 488 1.03 -58.51 47.90
N LEU A 489 1.23 -59.73 48.42
CA LEU A 489 1.83 -60.84 47.67
C LEU A 489 0.99 -61.25 46.45
N GLN A 490 -0.33 -61.30 46.59
CA GLN A 490 -1.26 -61.59 45.48
C GLN A 490 -1.25 -60.48 44.43
N LYS A 491 -1.26 -59.22 44.86
CA LYS A 491 -1.25 -58.04 43.97
C LYS A 491 -0.03 -58.07 43.03
N HIS A 492 1.14 -58.49 43.51
CA HIS A 492 2.37 -58.55 42.72
C HIS A 492 2.71 -59.96 42.17
N ARG A 493 1.79 -60.94 42.30
CA ARG A 493 1.95 -62.32 41.80
C ARG A 493 3.25 -63.01 42.26
N ILE A 494 3.63 -62.79 43.52
CA ILE A 494 4.82 -63.43 44.11
C ILE A 494 4.48 -64.84 44.63
N VAL A 495 3.20 -65.11 44.90
CA VAL A 495 2.65 -66.40 45.33
C VAL A 495 1.39 -66.73 44.54
#